data_AF-A0A9W5QUM2-F1
#
_entry.id   AF-A0A9W5QUM2-F1
#
_cell.length_a   1.000
_cell.length_b   1.000
_cell.length_c   1.000
_cell.angle_alpha   90.00
_cell.angle_beta   90.00
_cell.angle_gamma   90.00
#
_symmetry.space_group_name_H-M   'P 1'
#
loop_
_entity.id
_entity.type
_entity.pdbx_description
1 polymer ?
#
loop_
_entity_poly.entity_id
_entity_poly.type
_entity_poly.pdbx_seq_one_letter_code
_entity_poly.pdbx_strand_id
1 'polypeptide(L)'
;MGYIEISKINIKLPIYQGTSEEVLGRGIGHLDFSSLPVGGESTHTILTGHRGLPSAKLFTDLDKLSKGDLFYIHSLDKVLAYKVDQIKVVLPHETDDLQIVQKKDYTTLITCTPYGVNTNRLLVRGVRVELNEKEKQKVSTEIFIFNKWTVIVPILLLCVFLVVIYKKRLTR
;
A
#
# COMPACT_ATOMS: atom_id res chain seq x y z
N MET A 1 6.86 -7.28 -0.42
CA MET A 1 5.39 -7.25 -0.50
C MET A 1 4.89 -6.00 -1.20
N GLY A 2 5.36 -4.80 -0.86
CA GLY A 2 5.00 -3.59 -1.62
C GLY A 2 4.49 -2.50 -0.71
N TYR A 3 3.68 -1.58 -1.25
CA TYR A 3 3.02 -0.55 -0.47
C TYR A 3 1.63 -0.23 -1.03
N ILE A 4 0.74 0.25 -0.16
CA ILE A 4 -0.57 0.77 -0.53
C ILE A 4 -0.51 2.29 -0.62
N GLU A 5 -1.22 2.86 -1.58
CA GLU A 5 -1.40 4.29 -1.77
C GLU A 5 -2.88 4.63 -1.89
N ILE A 6 -3.33 5.63 -1.13
CA ILE A 6 -4.70 6.16 -1.20
C ILE A 6 -4.64 7.68 -1.21
N SER A 7 -4.66 8.28 -2.41
CA SER A 7 -4.42 9.71 -2.58
C SER A 7 -5.46 10.58 -1.86
N LYS A 8 -6.73 10.15 -1.83
CA LYS A 8 -7.84 10.90 -1.20
C LYS A 8 -7.61 11.18 0.29
N ILE A 9 -6.94 10.27 0.99
CA ILE A 9 -6.62 10.40 2.42
C ILE A 9 -5.11 10.58 2.67
N ASN A 10 -4.35 10.84 1.61
CA ASN A 10 -2.93 11.14 1.64
C ASN A 10 -2.08 10.11 2.41
N ILE A 11 -2.25 8.83 2.11
CA ILE A 11 -1.42 7.76 2.68
C ILE A 11 -0.64 7.00 1.61
N LYS A 12 0.60 6.66 1.95
CA LYS A 12 1.48 5.77 1.22
C LYS A 12 2.22 4.92 2.26
N LEU A 13 1.80 3.67 2.45
CA LEU A 13 2.20 2.85 3.60
C LEU A 13 2.74 1.49 3.15
N PRO A 14 3.85 1.02 3.74
CA PRO A 14 4.39 -0.30 3.44
C PRO A 14 3.40 -1.41 3.83
N ILE A 15 3.37 -2.47 3.02
CA ILE A 15 2.63 -3.70 3.29
C ILE A 15 3.63 -4.76 3.79
N TYR A 16 3.34 -5.36 4.94
CA TYR A 16 4.09 -6.43 5.57
C TYR A 16 3.25 -7.71 5.66
N GLN A 17 3.91 -8.86 5.84
CA GLN A 17 3.20 -10.13 6.01
C GLN A 17 2.71 -10.27 7.44
N GLY A 18 1.49 -10.78 7.61
CA GLY A 18 0.90 -11.05 8.91
C GLY A 18 0.26 -9.82 9.54
N THR A 19 -0.33 -10.04 10.71
CA THR A 19 -1.15 -9.04 11.42
C THR A 19 -0.81 -8.95 12.91
N SER A 20 0.45 -9.23 13.26
CA SER A 20 0.92 -9.06 14.64
C SER A 20 0.98 -7.58 15.03
N GLU A 21 0.98 -7.29 16.33
CA GLU A 21 1.05 -5.91 16.82
C GLU A 21 2.33 -5.20 16.35
N GLU A 22 3.45 -5.91 16.24
CA GLU A 22 4.70 -5.38 15.70
C GLU A 22 4.58 -4.98 14.22
N VAL A 23 3.80 -5.73 13.43
CA VAL A 23 3.53 -5.39 12.02
C VAL A 23 2.60 -4.19 11.94
N LEU A 24 1.47 -4.24 12.65
CA LEU A 24 0.45 -3.19 12.60
C LEU A 24 0.91 -1.87 13.24
N GLY A 25 1.88 -1.93 14.15
CA GLY A 25 2.54 -0.74 14.71
C GLY A 25 3.47 -0.01 13.73
N ARG A 26 3.87 -0.66 12.62
CA ARG A 26 4.81 -0.09 11.64
C ARG A 26 4.20 0.15 10.26
N GLY A 27 3.08 -0.46 9.93
CA GLY A 27 2.46 -0.31 8.61
C GLY A 27 1.19 -1.11 8.44
N ILE A 28 0.95 -1.55 7.21
CA ILE A 28 -0.24 -2.33 6.84
C ILE A 28 0.12 -3.80 6.85
N GLY A 29 -0.68 -4.59 7.57
CA GLY A 29 -0.54 -6.04 7.60
C GLY A 29 -1.35 -6.71 6.51
N HIS A 30 -0.77 -7.69 5.83
CA HIS A 30 -1.48 -8.60 4.95
C HIS A 30 -2.01 -9.78 5.77
N LEU A 31 -3.32 -10.04 5.70
CA LEU A 31 -3.93 -11.13 6.45
C LEU A 31 -3.45 -12.48 5.91
N ASP A 32 -2.97 -13.32 6.81
CA ASP A 32 -2.55 -14.68 6.47
C ASP A 32 -3.71 -15.46 5.84
N PHE A 33 -3.37 -16.33 4.89
CA PHE A 33 -4.32 -17.15 4.11
C PHE A 33 -5.26 -16.38 3.18
N SER A 34 -5.17 -15.04 3.10
CA SER A 34 -5.77 -14.29 1.99
C SER A 34 -4.88 -14.30 0.75
N SER A 35 -5.41 -13.86 -0.40
CA SER A 35 -4.62 -13.84 -1.65
C SER A 35 -3.50 -12.80 -1.57
N LEU A 36 -2.31 -13.15 -2.06
CA LEU A 36 -1.19 -12.22 -2.13
C LEU A 36 -1.54 -10.93 -2.92
N PRO A 37 -0.96 -9.77 -2.56
CA PRO A 37 -1.22 -8.47 -3.19
C PRO A 37 -0.56 -8.34 -4.57
N VAL A 38 -0.88 -9.27 -5.47
CA VAL A 38 -0.41 -9.33 -6.87
C VAL A 38 -1.57 -9.32 -7.87
N GLY A 39 -2.81 -9.39 -7.37
CA GLY A 39 -4.04 -9.48 -8.16
C GLY A 39 -4.18 -10.79 -8.92
N GLY A 40 -5.16 -10.82 -9.82
CA GLY A 40 -5.48 -11.99 -10.64
C GLY A 40 -6.92 -12.43 -10.49
N GLU A 41 -7.41 -13.21 -11.44
CA GLU A 41 -8.78 -13.71 -11.41
C GLU A 41 -9.00 -14.64 -10.20
N SER A 42 -10.16 -14.51 -9.55
CA SER A 42 -10.53 -15.27 -8.35
C SER A 42 -9.52 -15.07 -7.20
N THR A 43 -9.15 -13.81 -6.97
CA THR A 43 -8.30 -13.42 -5.84
C THR A 43 -9.01 -12.43 -4.93
N HIS A 44 -8.71 -12.50 -3.64
CA HIS A 44 -9.16 -11.55 -2.65
C HIS A 44 -8.04 -11.29 -1.64
N THR A 45 -7.35 -10.16 -1.80
CA THR A 45 -6.31 -9.70 -0.87
C THR A 45 -6.94 -8.95 0.28
N ILE A 46 -6.53 -9.26 1.51
CA ILE A 46 -7.00 -8.56 2.71
C ILE A 46 -5.84 -7.81 3.34
N LEU A 47 -6.00 -6.49 3.48
CA LEU A 47 -5.03 -5.60 4.11
C LEU A 47 -5.64 -4.95 5.34
N THR A 48 -4.95 -5.02 6.46
CA THR A 48 -5.41 -4.50 7.75
C THR A 48 -4.45 -3.45 8.30
N GLY A 49 -5.00 -2.45 8.99
CA GLY A 49 -4.22 -1.41 9.63
C GLY A 49 -4.96 -0.83 10.83
N HIS A 50 -4.21 -0.35 11.81
CA HIS A 50 -4.77 0.32 12.98
C HIS A 50 -5.55 1.59 12.59
N ARG A 51 -6.49 1.95 13.46
CA ARG A 51 -7.21 3.22 13.44
C ARG A 51 -7.01 3.94 14.78
N GLY A 52 -6.51 5.17 14.71
CA GLY A 52 -6.25 6.00 15.87
C GLY A 52 -4.97 5.65 16.64
N LEU A 53 -3.94 5.12 15.98
CA LEU A 53 -2.66 4.88 16.63
C LEU A 53 -1.98 6.23 16.96
N PRO A 54 -1.51 6.47 18.20
CA PRO A 54 -0.90 7.76 18.57
C PRO A 54 0.34 8.12 17.73
N SER A 55 1.09 7.11 17.29
CA SER A 55 2.34 7.28 16.56
C SER A 55 2.18 7.44 15.05
N ALA A 56 1.02 7.07 14.47
CA ALA A 56 0.83 7.08 13.02
C ALA A 56 -0.65 7.09 12.60
N LYS A 57 -0.98 7.77 11.49
CA LYS A 57 -2.35 7.80 10.97
C LYS A 57 -2.86 6.46 10.47
N LEU A 58 -2.05 5.67 9.76
CA LEU A 58 -2.44 4.37 9.20
C LEU A 58 -3.82 4.43 8.50
N PHE A 59 -4.78 3.59 8.90
CA PHE A 59 -6.15 3.59 8.37
C PHE A 59 -7.13 4.44 9.18
N THR A 60 -6.65 5.43 9.94
CA THR A 60 -7.50 6.32 10.75
C THR A 60 -8.62 6.97 9.95
N ASP A 61 -8.28 7.43 8.75
CA ASP A 61 -9.16 8.19 7.85
C ASP A 61 -9.86 7.30 6.81
N LEU A 62 -9.81 5.97 6.95
CA LEU A 62 -10.37 5.03 5.96
C LEU A 62 -11.88 5.22 5.76
N ASP A 63 -12.59 5.73 6.76
CA ASP A 63 -14.02 6.07 6.71
C ASP A 63 -14.35 7.26 5.79
N LYS A 64 -13.35 8.03 5.37
CA LYS A 64 -13.52 9.12 4.39
C LYS A 64 -13.60 8.61 2.94
N LEU A 65 -13.33 7.32 2.73
CA LEU A 65 -13.53 6.70 1.42
C LEU A 65 -15.01 6.51 1.12
N SER A 66 -15.33 6.51 -0.16
CA SER A 66 -16.67 6.42 -0.72
C SER A 66 -16.62 5.51 -1.94
N LYS A 67 -17.76 4.91 -2.30
CA LYS A 67 -17.86 4.13 -3.53
C LYS A 67 -17.40 4.96 -4.73
N GLY A 68 -16.56 4.38 -5.57
CA GLY A 68 -15.95 5.04 -6.72
C GLY A 68 -14.56 5.61 -6.48
N ASP A 69 -14.13 5.78 -5.24
CA ASP A 69 -12.76 6.19 -4.95
C ASP A 69 -11.75 5.12 -5.38
N LEU A 70 -10.52 5.56 -5.65
CA LEU A 70 -9.42 4.69 -6.05
C LEU A 70 -8.40 4.52 -4.92
N PHE A 71 -7.83 3.32 -4.85
CA PHE A 71 -6.59 3.04 -4.14
C PHE A 71 -5.70 2.14 -5.00
N TYR A 72 -4.41 2.16 -4.71
CA TYR A 72 -3.39 1.49 -5.51
C TYR A 72 -2.53 0.60 -4.63
N ILE A 73 -2.22 -0.60 -5.11
CA ILE A 73 -1.20 -1.48 -4.55
C ILE A 73 -0.01 -1.47 -5.50
N HIS A 74 1.15 -1.08 -4.98
CA HIS A 74 2.42 -1.14 -5.69
C HIS A 74 3.14 -2.40 -5.24
N SER A 75 3.28 -3.37 -6.13
CA SER A 75 3.85 -4.69 -5.84
C SER A 75 4.81 -5.08 -6.95
N LEU A 76 6.07 -5.32 -6.58
CA LEU A 76 7.18 -5.49 -7.52
C LEU A 76 7.23 -4.30 -8.51
N ASP A 77 7.14 -4.58 -9.80
CA ASP A 77 7.16 -3.68 -10.95
C ASP A 77 5.74 -3.35 -11.47
N LYS A 78 4.70 -3.68 -10.69
CA LYS A 78 3.30 -3.46 -11.06
C LYS A 78 2.60 -2.49 -10.12
N VAL A 79 1.69 -1.71 -10.71
CA VAL A 79 0.72 -0.90 -9.99
C VAL A 79 -0.67 -1.43 -10.28
N LEU A 80 -1.35 -1.88 -9.22
CA LEU A 80 -2.67 -2.48 -9.27
C LEU A 80 -3.68 -1.44 -8.77
N ALA A 81 -4.59 -1.00 -9.62
CA ALA A 81 -5.62 -0.02 -9.27
C ALA A 81 -6.92 -0.72 -8.88
N TYR A 82 -7.51 -0.28 -7.77
CA TYR A 82 -8.77 -0.79 -7.27
C TYR A 82 -9.75 0.36 -7.05
N LYS A 83 -10.99 0.17 -7.51
CA LYS A 83 -12.09 1.10 -7.31
C LYS A 83 -13.03 0.58 -6.23
N VAL A 84 -13.29 1.39 -5.22
CA VAL A 84 -14.17 1.04 -4.10
C VAL A 84 -15.58 0.73 -4.62
N ASP A 85 -16.06 -0.49 -4.39
CA ASP A 85 -17.38 -0.95 -4.81
C ASP A 85 -18.32 -1.19 -3.62
N GLN A 86 -17.75 -1.53 -2.46
CA GLN A 86 -18.48 -1.87 -1.24
C GLN A 86 -17.79 -1.27 0.00
N ILE A 87 -18.62 -0.73 0.90
CA ILE A 87 -18.21 -0.32 2.25
C ILE A 87 -19.21 -0.94 3.22
N LYS A 88 -18.72 -1.63 4.25
CA LYS A 88 -19.56 -2.27 5.27
C LYS A 88 -18.97 -2.10 6.66
N VAL A 89 -19.85 -2.09 7.66
CA VAL A 89 -19.47 -2.25 9.07
C VAL A 89 -19.98 -3.60 9.54
N VAL A 90 -19.10 -4.42 10.08
CA VAL A 90 -19.40 -5.80 10.51
C VAL A 90 -18.88 -6.06 11.92
N LEU A 91 -19.32 -7.14 12.54
CA LEU A 91 -18.74 -7.65 13.78
C LEU A 91 -17.36 -8.29 13.52
N PRO A 92 -16.45 -8.33 14.51
CA PRO A 92 -15.10 -8.87 14.31
C PRO A 92 -15.04 -10.33 13.84
N HIS A 93 -16.08 -11.12 14.10
CA HIS A 93 -16.16 -12.53 13.72
C HIS A 93 -16.93 -12.78 12.40
N GLU A 94 -17.54 -11.74 11.82
CA GLU A 94 -18.25 -11.84 10.54
C GLU A 94 -17.23 -11.72 9.39
N THR A 95 -16.86 -12.85 8.79
CA THR A 95 -15.80 -12.93 7.77
C THR A 95 -16.29 -13.32 6.38
N ASP A 96 -17.60 -13.48 6.19
CA ASP A 96 -18.20 -13.91 4.91
C ASP A 96 -17.85 -12.97 3.75
N ASP A 97 -17.76 -11.67 4.03
CA ASP A 97 -17.38 -10.65 3.05
C ASP A 97 -15.90 -10.71 2.61
N LEU A 98 -15.07 -11.52 3.27
CA LEU A 98 -13.63 -11.66 3.00
C LEU A 98 -13.30 -12.86 2.09
N GLN A 99 -14.30 -13.66 1.73
CA GLN A 99 -14.12 -14.85 0.91
C GLN A 99 -13.75 -14.49 -0.54
N ILE A 100 -13.05 -15.40 -1.21
CA ILE A 100 -12.76 -15.30 -2.64
C ILE A 100 -14.08 -15.43 -3.42
N VAL A 101 -14.27 -14.53 -4.40
CA VAL A 101 -15.41 -14.58 -5.32
C VAL A 101 -14.89 -14.97 -6.70
N GLN A 102 -15.50 -16.00 -7.28
CA GLN A 102 -15.10 -16.51 -8.59
C GLN A 102 -15.16 -15.39 -9.64
N LYS A 103 -14.12 -15.35 -10.50
CA LYS A 103 -13.98 -14.36 -11.59
C LYS A 103 -13.78 -12.91 -11.14
N LYS A 104 -13.50 -12.67 -9.86
CA LYS A 104 -13.26 -11.33 -9.31
C LYS A 104 -11.82 -11.20 -8.82
N ASP A 105 -11.27 -9.99 -8.92
CA ASP A 105 -10.01 -9.57 -8.32
C ASP A 105 -10.39 -8.46 -7.33
N TYR A 106 -10.40 -8.81 -6.05
CA TYR A 106 -10.77 -7.91 -4.97
C TYR A 106 -9.60 -7.63 -4.05
N THR A 107 -9.62 -6.43 -3.47
CA THR A 107 -8.88 -6.13 -2.26
C THR A 107 -9.82 -5.51 -1.23
N THR A 108 -9.80 -6.00 0.00
CA THR A 108 -10.51 -5.35 1.12
C THR A 108 -9.52 -4.77 2.11
N LEU A 109 -9.73 -3.50 2.42
CA LEU A 109 -9.04 -2.76 3.47
C LEU A 109 -9.86 -2.85 4.76
N ILE A 110 -9.23 -3.25 5.85
CA ILE A 110 -9.90 -3.49 7.14
C ILE A 110 -9.30 -2.59 8.20
N THR A 111 -10.17 -1.96 8.99
CA THR A 111 -9.75 -1.30 10.23
C THR A 111 -10.83 -1.40 11.31
N CYS A 112 -10.49 -1.04 12.54
CA CYS A 112 -11.44 -0.99 13.65
C CYS A 112 -12.41 0.19 13.51
N THR A 113 -13.64 0.06 13.99
CA THR A 113 -14.63 1.14 14.02
C THR A 113 -15.66 0.87 15.13
N PRO A 114 -16.40 1.85 15.67
CA PRO A 114 -16.19 3.31 15.59
C PRO A 114 -14.84 3.77 16.17
N TYR A 115 -14.39 4.97 15.82
CA TYR A 115 -13.10 5.52 16.25
C TYR A 115 -13.03 5.58 17.79
N GLY A 116 -11.97 5.03 18.37
CA GLY A 116 -11.76 4.99 19.82
C GLY A 116 -12.61 3.96 20.58
N VAL A 117 -13.54 3.28 19.91
CA VAL A 117 -14.41 2.25 20.49
C VAL A 117 -14.04 0.85 19.99
N ASN A 118 -13.73 0.73 18.69
CA ASN A 118 -13.13 -0.46 18.06
C ASN A 118 -13.92 -1.78 18.20
N THR A 119 -15.23 -1.71 18.47
CA THR A 119 -16.12 -2.88 18.65
C THR A 119 -16.44 -3.61 17.35
N ASN A 120 -16.33 -2.92 16.22
CA ASN A 120 -16.67 -3.41 14.89
C ASN A 120 -15.47 -3.30 13.94
N ARG A 121 -15.65 -3.79 12.72
CA ARG A 121 -14.70 -3.65 11.63
C ARG A 121 -15.32 -2.87 10.48
N LEU A 122 -14.59 -1.89 9.99
CA LEU A 122 -14.89 -1.20 8.74
C LEU A 122 -14.18 -1.96 7.62
N LEU A 123 -14.97 -2.45 6.66
CA LEU A 123 -14.50 -3.09 5.45
C LEU A 123 -14.69 -2.12 4.28
N VAL A 124 -13.60 -1.78 3.59
CA VAL A 124 -13.63 -1.04 2.33
C VAL A 124 -13.08 -1.94 1.24
N ARG A 125 -13.97 -2.48 0.41
CA ARG A 125 -13.61 -3.36 -0.71
C ARG A 125 -13.48 -2.55 -1.98
N GLY A 126 -12.43 -2.84 -2.73
CA GLY A 126 -12.25 -2.39 -4.10
C GLY A 126 -12.18 -3.54 -5.08
N VAL A 127 -12.74 -3.31 -6.27
CA VAL A 127 -12.63 -4.19 -7.44
C VAL A 127 -11.52 -3.71 -8.35
N ARG A 128 -10.75 -4.65 -8.91
CA ARG A 128 -9.69 -4.35 -9.86
C ARG A 128 -10.22 -3.55 -11.04
N VAL A 129 -9.49 -2.50 -11.41
CA VAL A 129 -9.73 -1.70 -12.62
C VAL A 129 -8.44 -1.51 -13.40
N GLU A 130 -8.58 -1.27 -14.70
CA GLU A 130 -7.44 -0.86 -15.53
C GLU A 130 -7.07 0.58 -15.22
N LEU A 131 -5.77 0.85 -15.13
CA LEU A 131 -5.25 2.22 -15.05
C LEU A 131 -5.60 2.95 -16.34
N ASN A 132 -6.07 4.19 -16.25
CA ASN A 132 -6.24 5.00 -17.45
C ASN A 132 -4.86 5.49 -17.97
N GLU A 133 -4.80 5.95 -19.23
CA GLU A 133 -3.54 6.35 -19.86
C GLU A 133 -2.80 7.48 -19.12
N LYS A 134 -3.54 8.42 -18.50
CA LYS A 134 -2.92 9.50 -17.71
C LYS A 134 -2.28 8.97 -16.43
N GLU A 135 -2.95 8.03 -15.76
CA GLU A 135 -2.43 7.37 -14.56
C GLU A 135 -1.24 6.48 -14.89
N LYS A 136 -1.29 5.72 -15.99
CA LYS A 136 -0.14 4.95 -16.50
C LYS A 136 1.07 5.86 -16.73
N GLN A 137 0.88 7.00 -17.38
CA GLN A 137 1.95 7.97 -17.62
C GLN A 137 2.53 8.53 -16.32
N LYS A 138 1.68 8.92 -15.36
CA LYS A 138 2.13 9.43 -14.05
C LYS A 138 2.96 8.38 -13.30
N VAL A 139 2.44 7.15 -13.19
CA VAL A 139 3.11 6.03 -12.54
C VAL A 139 4.46 5.74 -13.22
N SER A 140 4.47 5.64 -14.56
CA SER A 140 5.70 5.36 -15.32
C SER A 140 6.76 6.45 -15.13
N THR A 141 6.35 7.72 -15.05
CA THR A 141 7.24 8.86 -14.85
C THR A 141 7.83 8.87 -13.45
N GLU A 142 7.03 8.61 -12.41
CA GLU A 142 7.51 8.52 -11.03
C GLU A 142 8.52 7.37 -10.86
N ILE A 143 8.26 6.20 -11.44
CA ILE A 143 9.19 5.06 -11.44
C ILE A 143 10.49 5.41 -12.17
N PHE A 144 10.40 6.06 -13.34
CA PHE A 144 11.57 6.45 -14.11
C PHE A 144 12.45 7.46 -13.38
N ILE A 145 11.86 8.49 -12.76
CA ILE A 145 12.59 9.47 -11.97
C ILE A 145 13.27 8.78 -10.79
N PHE A 146 12.55 7.94 -10.04
CA PHE A 146 13.11 7.24 -8.89
C PHE A 146 14.33 6.37 -9.28
N ASN A 147 14.20 5.54 -10.32
CA ASN A 147 15.28 4.67 -10.80
C ASN A 147 16.50 5.44 -11.35
N LYS A 148 16.30 6.64 -11.90
CA LYS A 148 17.40 7.45 -12.43
C LYS A 148 18.27 8.01 -11.30
N TRP A 149 17.67 8.57 -10.25
CA TRP A 149 18.42 9.17 -9.15
C TRP A 149 19.10 8.14 -8.24
N THR A 150 18.49 6.95 -8.07
CA THR A 150 19.10 5.85 -7.31
C THR A 150 20.42 5.37 -7.92
N VAL A 151 20.62 5.54 -9.23
CA VAL A 151 21.88 5.20 -9.91
C VAL A 151 22.84 6.40 -9.99
N ILE A 152 22.33 7.60 -10.29
CA ILE A 152 23.17 8.78 -10.48
C ILE A 152 23.85 9.24 -9.18
N VAL A 153 23.13 9.25 -8.05
CA VAL A 153 23.65 9.78 -6.77
C VAL A 153 24.84 8.95 -6.24
N PRO A 154 24.78 7.60 -6.19
CA PRO A 154 25.93 6.80 -5.75
C PRO A 154 27.15 6.94 -6.66
N ILE A 155 26.96 7.04 -7.98
CA ILE A 155 28.07 7.24 -8.92
C ILE A 155 28.74 8.58 -8.66
N LEU A 156 27.96 9.66 -8.49
CA LEU A 156 28.50 10.98 -8.15
C LEU A 156 29.29 10.97 -6.84
N LEU A 157 28.76 10.32 -5.79
CA LEU A 157 29.45 10.17 -4.50
C LEU A 157 30.76 9.38 -4.64
N LEU A 158 30.76 8.29 -5.42
CA LEU A 158 31.95 7.50 -5.70
C LEU A 158 33.01 8.33 -6.46
N CYS A 159 32.61 9.09 -7.48
CA CYS A 159 33.51 9.97 -8.23
C CYS A 159 34.14 11.03 -7.32
N VAL A 160 33.34 11.70 -6.48
CA VAL A 160 33.85 12.68 -5.51
C VAL A 160 34.83 12.03 -4.53
N PHE A 161 34.51 10.84 -4.02
CA PHE A 161 35.39 10.09 -3.12
C PHE A 161 36.74 9.75 -3.78
N LEU A 162 36.73 9.29 -5.03
CA LEU A 162 37.94 9.02 -5.81
C LEU A 162 38.78 10.28 -6.05
N VAL A 163 38.14 11.42 -6.35
CA VAL A 163 38.84 12.71 -6.52
C VAL A 163 39.50 13.16 -5.21
N VAL A 164 38.85 12.98 -4.06
CA VAL A 164 39.43 13.30 -2.75
C VAL A 164 40.63 12.40 -2.44
N ILE A 165 40.55 11.09 -2.73
CA ILE A 165 41.69 10.17 -2.58
C ILE A 165 42.85 10.57 -3.49
N TYR A 166 42.55 10.89 -4.75
CA TYR A 166 43.55 11.31 -5.72
C TYR A 166 44.27 12.59 -5.26
N LYS A 167 43.52 13.61 -4.83
CA LYS A 167 44.10 14.85 -4.29
C LYS A 167 44.95 14.59 -3.05
N LYS A 168 44.49 13.75 -2.11
CA LYS A 168 45.28 13.37 -0.91
C LYS A 168 46.59 12.66 -1.25
N ARG A 169 46.62 11.85 -2.32
CA ARG A 169 47.85 11.19 -2.79
C ARG A 169 48.82 12.16 -3.47
N LEU A 170 48.34 13.22 -4.13
CA LEU A 170 49.18 14.20 -4.81
C LEU A 170 49.84 15.21 -3.86
N THR A 171 49.24 15.43 -2.68
CA THR A 171 49.74 16.34 -1.64
C THR A 171 50.64 15.68 -0.59
N ARG A 172 50.97 14.39 -0.75
CA ARG A 172 51.99 13.66 0.03
C ARG A 172 53.20 13.42 -0.84
#